data_AF-A0A4Q4XAK7-F1
#
_entry.id   AF-A0A4Q4XAK7-F1
#
_cell.length_a   1.000
_cell.length_b   1.000
_cell.length_c   1.000
_cell.angle_alpha   90.00
_cell.angle_beta   90.00
_cell.angle_gamma   90.00
#
_symmetry.space_group_name_H-M   'P 1'
#
loop_
_entity.id
_entity.type
_entity.pdbx_description
1 polymer ?
#
loop_
_entity_poly.entity_id
_entity_poly.type
_entity_poly.pdbx_seq_one_letter_code
_entity_poly.pdbx_strand_id
1 'polypeptide(L)'
;MDNKTLAQAWLAVDHGAKAAVYFGNDNRAWVHYRGDAKNDVPLLATPFADNLGECVVYLDEAHTRGVDLRLPVDAHGALILALKQTKDYTMQAAMRLRQLRTTQSVTFFAPPEVDQSIKDFCCPATDERLSSSHVVPWLLEQTCRANEDLQSLYVAQGLDFCRRTDAEWRHHDYLADPTHRAQLLDVLRQPERQTLEQLYGGASVGFSTGSQGRISTLQLQVFAEQLTRCSSKRTPHHIGAFEEVEQEREVQAQVEQVRQVQKPLRYEALPFPGLHPAISCFARTGVLESTLYDQSDTGFEHAFAWVAKTSVGRHFGVRETDSKMFVSKEFGKTVKCRKDKNVADNFLRPVEWILWSPSTQTALIIIPEEAELLIPMLRLTAALQSTATAV
;
A
#
# COMPACT_ATOMS: atom_id res chain seq x y z
N MET A 1 -4.40 -6.20 -26.92
CA MET A 1 -2.93 -6.31 -26.96
C MET A 1 -2.42 -5.94 -25.58
N ASP A 2 -1.38 -6.61 -25.10
CA ASP A 2 -0.76 -6.27 -23.81
C ASP A 2 0.23 -5.10 -23.98
N ASN A 3 0.51 -4.35 -22.91
CA ASN A 3 1.41 -3.20 -22.88
C ASN A 3 2.80 -3.57 -23.41
N LYS A 4 3.28 -4.76 -23.03
CA LYS A 4 4.54 -5.32 -23.50
C LYS A 4 4.57 -5.49 -25.02
N THR A 5 3.53 -6.11 -25.58
CA THR A 5 3.46 -6.41 -27.02
C THR A 5 3.48 -5.14 -27.85
N LEU A 6 2.77 -4.09 -27.40
CA LEU A 6 2.78 -2.80 -28.08
C LEU A 6 4.15 -2.11 -28.00
N ALA A 7 4.77 -2.10 -26.83
CA ALA A 7 6.11 -1.54 -26.64
C ALA A 7 7.17 -2.25 -27.51
N GLN A 8 7.06 -3.58 -27.64
CA GLN A 8 7.91 -4.38 -28.54
C GLN A 8 7.67 -4.04 -30.02
N ALA A 9 6.42 -3.93 -30.43
CA ALA A 9 6.07 -3.55 -31.80
C ALA A 9 6.58 -2.13 -32.15
N TRP A 10 6.45 -1.19 -31.21
CA TRP A 10 6.97 0.16 -31.38
C TRP A 10 8.51 0.16 -31.52
N LEU A 11 9.21 -0.61 -30.69
CA LEU A 11 10.67 -0.75 -30.78
C LEU A 11 11.15 -1.38 -32.10
N ALA A 12 10.33 -2.22 -32.73
CA ALA A 12 10.64 -2.79 -34.03
C ALA A 12 10.56 -1.75 -35.16
N VAL A 13 9.64 -0.78 -35.06
CA VAL A 13 9.39 0.26 -36.07
C VAL A 13 10.36 1.43 -35.91
N ASP A 14 10.58 1.92 -34.70
CA ASP A 14 11.57 2.96 -34.45
C ASP A 14 12.96 2.32 -34.41
N HIS A 15 13.87 2.66 -35.32
CA HIS A 15 15.23 2.11 -35.33
C HIS A 15 16.22 2.91 -34.46
N GLY A 16 15.84 4.11 -33.98
CA GLY A 16 16.70 4.98 -33.18
C GLY A 16 16.75 4.63 -31.69
N ALA A 17 15.64 4.14 -31.13
CA ALA A 17 15.56 3.80 -29.71
C ALA A 17 16.37 2.54 -29.35
N LYS A 18 17.03 2.52 -28.19
CA LYS A 18 17.78 1.35 -27.69
C LYS A 18 16.93 0.41 -26.83
N ALA A 19 15.85 0.92 -26.26
CA ALA A 19 14.94 0.15 -25.40
C ALA A 19 13.53 0.74 -25.40
N ALA A 20 12.56 -0.07 -24.96
CA ALA A 20 11.18 0.33 -24.75
C ALA A 20 10.80 0.19 -23.27
N VAL A 21 10.17 1.20 -22.71
CA VAL A 21 9.65 1.21 -21.34
C VAL A 21 8.14 0.98 -21.39
N TYR A 22 7.65 0.04 -20.59
CA TYR A 22 6.23 -0.27 -20.46
C TYR A 22 5.88 -0.63 -19.02
N PHE A 23 4.60 -0.62 -18.69
CA PHE A 23 4.10 -1.05 -17.38
C PHE A 23 3.57 -2.48 -17.46
N GLY A 24 4.10 -3.35 -16.61
CA GLY A 24 3.65 -4.74 -16.50
C GLY A 24 2.41 -4.88 -15.62
N ASN A 25 1.86 -6.09 -15.54
CA ASN A 25 0.71 -6.44 -14.69
C ASN A 25 0.97 -6.23 -13.18
N ASP A 26 2.23 -6.03 -12.78
CA ASP A 26 2.64 -5.71 -11.42
C ASP A 26 2.62 -4.19 -11.12
N ASN A 27 2.10 -3.37 -12.06
CA ASN A 27 2.08 -1.91 -12.02
C ASN A 27 3.48 -1.29 -11.84
N ARG A 28 4.53 -1.99 -12.30
CA ARG A 28 5.91 -1.50 -12.29
C ARG A 28 6.40 -1.19 -13.70
N ALA A 29 7.31 -0.24 -13.80
CA ALA A 29 7.97 0.09 -15.06
C ALA A 29 9.06 -0.95 -15.37
N TRP A 30 8.92 -1.58 -16.53
CA TRP A 30 9.84 -2.56 -17.10
C TRP A 30 10.49 -2.02 -18.37
N VAL A 31 11.70 -2.49 -18.66
CA VAL A 31 12.48 -2.10 -19.82
C VAL A 31 12.74 -3.34 -20.67
N HIS A 32 12.32 -3.25 -21.93
CA HIS A 32 12.61 -4.21 -22.99
C HIS A 32 13.76 -3.68 -23.86
N TYR A 33 14.89 -4.37 -23.91
CA TYR A 33 16.04 -3.95 -24.73
C TYR A 33 15.86 -4.34 -26.20
N ARG A 34 16.47 -3.57 -27.11
CA ARG A 34 16.60 -3.98 -28.50
C ARG A 34 17.52 -5.20 -28.61
N GLY A 35 16.96 -6.31 -29.07
CA GLY A 35 17.67 -7.57 -29.32
C GLY A 35 17.15 -8.72 -28.46
N ASP A 36 17.02 -9.90 -29.08
CA ASP A 36 16.30 -11.07 -28.57
C ASP A 36 16.95 -11.77 -27.34
N ALA A 37 18.10 -11.27 -26.87
CA ALA A 37 18.97 -11.97 -25.92
C ALA A 37 18.89 -11.47 -24.47
N LYS A 38 18.15 -10.39 -24.19
CA LYS A 38 18.05 -9.83 -22.83
C LYS A 38 16.61 -9.91 -22.32
N ASN A 39 16.46 -10.57 -21.16
CA ASN A 39 15.20 -10.56 -20.42
C ASN A 39 14.82 -9.12 -20.03
N ASP A 40 13.52 -8.89 -19.91
CA ASP A 40 13.00 -7.63 -19.40
C ASP A 40 13.50 -7.42 -17.97
N VAL A 41 13.88 -6.17 -17.65
CA VAL A 41 14.39 -5.80 -16.33
C VAL A 41 13.65 -4.57 -15.80
N PRO A 42 13.51 -4.42 -14.48
CA PRO A 42 12.87 -3.26 -13.90
C PRO A 42 13.61 -1.96 -14.24
N LEU A 43 12.89 -0.87 -14.54
CA LEU A 43 13.48 0.42 -14.93
C LEU A 43 14.54 0.91 -13.94
N LEU A 44 14.29 0.76 -12.64
CA LEU A 44 15.21 1.16 -11.56
C LEU A 44 16.57 0.44 -11.59
N ALA A 45 16.64 -0.73 -12.22
CA ALA A 45 17.88 -1.51 -12.37
C ALA A 45 18.61 -1.22 -13.69
N THR A 46 18.12 -0.26 -14.49
CA THR A 46 18.68 0.08 -15.80
C THR A 46 19.36 1.45 -15.80
N PRO A 47 20.32 1.69 -16.70
CA PRO A 47 20.90 3.03 -16.89
C PRO A 47 19.87 4.07 -17.38
N PHE A 48 18.68 3.64 -17.81
CA PHE A 48 17.62 4.51 -18.30
C PHE A 48 16.75 5.11 -17.19
N ALA A 49 16.96 4.74 -15.93
CA ALA A 49 16.20 5.28 -14.79
C ALA A 49 16.33 6.81 -14.68
N ASP A 50 17.53 7.34 -14.96
CA ASP A 50 17.83 8.78 -14.87
C ASP A 50 17.68 9.51 -16.21
N ASN A 51 17.80 8.80 -17.33
CA ASN A 51 17.73 9.38 -18.67
C ASN A 51 17.02 8.45 -19.67
N LEU A 52 15.81 8.85 -20.08
CA LEU A 52 14.96 8.14 -21.04
C LEU A 52 15.18 8.60 -22.49
N GLY A 53 16.22 9.39 -22.79
CA GLY A 53 16.48 10.00 -24.10
C GLY A 53 16.59 9.01 -25.28
N GLU A 54 17.04 7.78 -25.03
CA GLU A 54 17.20 6.75 -26.05
C GLU A 54 16.11 5.67 -25.96
N CYS A 55 14.99 5.95 -25.30
CA CYS A 55 13.92 4.99 -25.07
C CYS A 55 12.58 5.46 -25.64
N VAL A 56 11.81 4.52 -26.18
CA VAL A 56 10.37 4.72 -26.37
C VAL A 56 9.64 4.39 -25.07
N VAL A 57 8.65 5.19 -24.69
CA VAL A 57 7.90 5.00 -23.45
C VAL A 57 6.43 4.86 -23.81
N TYR A 58 5.86 3.71 -23.48
CA TYR A 58 4.42 3.48 -23.61
C TYR A 58 3.74 3.58 -22.25
N LEU A 59 2.68 4.40 -22.21
CA LEU A 59 1.80 4.56 -21.06
C LEU A 59 0.37 4.24 -21.52
N ASP A 60 -0.27 3.30 -20.84
CA ASP A 60 -1.71 3.09 -20.98
C ASP A 60 -2.48 4.14 -20.16
N GLU A 61 -3.81 4.10 -20.22
CA GLU A 61 -4.66 5.04 -19.50
C GLU A 61 -4.44 5.00 -17.98
N ALA A 62 -4.34 3.81 -17.39
CA ALA A 62 -4.16 3.63 -15.94
C ALA A 62 -2.82 4.21 -15.46
N HIS A 63 -1.75 3.98 -16.21
CA HIS A 63 -0.40 4.42 -15.89
C HIS A 63 -0.11 5.86 -16.33
N THR A 64 -1.06 6.54 -17.00
CA THR A 64 -1.03 8.00 -17.10
C THR A 64 -1.42 8.69 -15.79
N ARG A 65 -1.88 7.96 -14.77
CA ARG A 65 -2.20 8.48 -13.44
C ARG A 65 -1.08 8.16 -12.45
N GLY A 66 -0.53 9.17 -11.78
CA GLY A 66 0.39 8.97 -10.64
C GLY A 66 1.82 8.51 -10.97
N VAL A 67 2.13 8.10 -12.20
CA VAL A 67 3.50 7.75 -12.62
C VAL A 67 4.34 9.01 -12.83
N ASP A 68 5.52 9.03 -12.21
CA ASP A 68 6.55 10.07 -12.39
C ASP A 68 7.76 9.51 -13.14
N LEU A 69 7.78 9.68 -14.46
CA LEU A 69 8.93 9.42 -15.30
C LEU A 69 9.57 10.74 -15.72
N ARG A 70 10.89 10.83 -15.59
CA ARG A 70 11.67 11.98 -16.05
C ARG A 70 11.91 11.88 -17.55
N LEU A 71 10.91 12.32 -18.32
CA LEU A 71 11.02 12.39 -19.78
C LEU A 71 12.03 13.48 -20.19
N PRO A 72 12.80 13.25 -21.27
CA PRO A 72 13.83 14.17 -21.73
C PRO A 72 13.22 15.48 -22.27
N VAL A 73 14.01 16.56 -22.32
CA VAL A 73 13.52 17.90 -22.67
C VAL A 73 13.01 18.01 -24.11
N ASP A 74 13.54 17.18 -25.01
CA ASP A 74 13.20 17.05 -26.43
C ASP A 74 12.15 15.95 -26.69
N ALA A 75 11.53 15.40 -25.64
CA ALA A 75 10.50 14.40 -25.78
C ALA A 75 9.32 14.89 -26.62
N HIS A 76 8.90 14.04 -27.55
CA HIS A 76 7.70 14.23 -28.35
C HIS A 76 6.66 13.17 -27.97
N GLY A 77 5.47 13.61 -27.54
CA GLY A 77 4.39 12.72 -27.13
C GLY A 77 3.43 12.39 -28.26
N ALA A 78 3.07 11.12 -28.41
CA ALA A 78 1.95 10.71 -29.25
C ALA A 78 0.72 10.45 -28.35
N LEU A 79 -0.37 11.18 -28.59
CA LEU A 79 -1.63 11.02 -27.85
C LEU A 79 -2.67 10.39 -28.76
N ILE A 80 -3.15 9.21 -28.39
CA ILE A 80 -4.20 8.51 -29.13
C ILE A 80 -5.55 9.02 -28.65
N LEU A 81 -6.39 9.42 -29.61
CA LEU A 81 -7.75 9.88 -29.37
C LEU A 81 -8.75 8.74 -29.53
N ALA A 82 -9.76 8.71 -28.67
CA ALA A 82 -10.88 7.77 -28.73
C ALA A 82 -12.22 8.52 -28.69
N LEU A 83 -13.27 7.87 -29.21
CA LEU A 83 -14.63 8.39 -29.07
C LEU A 83 -15.02 8.45 -27.58
N LYS A 84 -15.80 9.47 -27.21
CA LYS A 84 -16.20 9.75 -25.81
C LYS A 84 -15.03 10.04 -24.86
N GLN A 85 -13.81 10.22 -25.36
CA GLN A 85 -12.68 10.63 -24.52
C GLN A 85 -12.88 12.07 -24.05
N THR A 86 -12.79 12.28 -22.74
CA THR A 86 -12.88 13.62 -22.15
C THR A 86 -11.55 14.36 -22.21
N LYS A 87 -11.61 15.68 -22.05
CA LYS A 87 -10.43 16.55 -21.94
C LYS A 87 -9.49 16.07 -20.85
N ASP A 88 -10.01 15.64 -19.71
CA ASP A 88 -9.19 15.34 -18.54
C ASP A 88 -8.30 14.12 -18.76
N TYR A 89 -8.78 13.07 -19.44
CA TYR A 89 -7.94 11.93 -19.85
C TYR A 89 -6.80 12.36 -20.77
N THR A 90 -7.12 13.14 -21.81
CA THR A 90 -6.12 13.64 -22.77
C THR A 90 -5.09 14.54 -22.08
N MET A 91 -5.56 15.42 -21.21
CA MET A 91 -4.71 16.33 -20.44
C MET A 91 -3.83 15.58 -19.46
N GLN A 92 -4.35 14.54 -18.79
CA GLN A 92 -3.59 13.72 -17.86
C GLN A 92 -2.43 12.98 -18.54
N ALA A 93 -2.64 12.50 -19.76
CA ALA A 93 -1.60 11.93 -20.60
C ALA A 93 -0.61 13.01 -21.09
N ALA A 94 -1.11 14.13 -21.62
CA ALA A 94 -0.29 15.23 -22.10
C ALA A 94 0.63 15.79 -21.00
N MET A 95 0.11 16.02 -19.80
CA MET A 95 0.84 16.59 -18.66
C MET A 95 1.93 15.67 -18.08
N ARG A 96 2.07 14.43 -18.57
CA ARG A 96 3.28 13.63 -18.32
C ARG A 96 4.51 14.31 -18.92
N LEU A 97 4.32 15.05 -20.01
CA LEU A 97 5.28 15.99 -20.55
C LEU A 97 5.18 17.31 -19.77
N ARG A 98 6.08 17.50 -18.80
CA ARG A 98 6.07 18.68 -17.90
C ARG A 98 6.54 19.97 -18.56
N GLN A 99 7.17 19.88 -19.74
CA GLN A 99 7.74 21.00 -20.49
C GLN A 99 7.01 21.24 -21.82
N LEU A 100 5.72 20.90 -21.86
CA LEU A 100 4.85 21.28 -22.97
C LEU A 100 4.87 22.80 -23.15
N ARG A 101 4.91 23.24 -24.42
CA ARG A 101 5.05 24.65 -24.88
C ARG A 101 6.48 25.17 -24.96
N THR A 102 7.42 24.66 -24.17
CA THR A 102 8.82 25.16 -24.20
C THR A 102 9.68 24.33 -25.13
N THR A 103 9.82 23.04 -24.86
CA THR A 103 10.75 22.15 -25.57
C THR A 103 10.07 20.86 -25.97
N GLN A 104 9.09 20.39 -25.20
CA GLN A 104 8.29 19.21 -25.50
C GLN A 104 7.06 19.59 -26.34
N SER A 105 6.64 18.66 -27.20
CA SER A 105 5.50 18.81 -28.09
C SER A 105 4.68 17.52 -28.15
N VAL A 106 3.45 17.61 -28.65
CA VAL A 106 2.53 16.46 -28.79
C VAL A 106 1.95 16.38 -30.20
N THR A 107 1.73 15.16 -30.66
CA THR A 107 0.97 14.83 -31.87
C THR A 107 -0.24 13.99 -31.50
N PHE A 108 -1.40 14.35 -32.03
CA PHE A 108 -2.64 13.61 -31.84
C PHE A 108 -2.82 12.56 -32.94
N PHE A 109 -3.19 11.34 -32.54
CA PHE A 109 -3.51 10.23 -33.42
C PHE A 109 -5.00 9.92 -33.29
N ALA A 110 -5.77 10.17 -34.35
CA ALA A 110 -7.20 9.91 -34.39
C ALA A 110 -7.50 8.72 -35.33
N PRO A 111 -8.21 7.68 -34.86
CA PRO A 111 -8.84 6.71 -35.74
C PRO A 111 -9.84 7.36 -36.70
N PRO A 112 -10.20 6.73 -37.83
CA PRO A 112 -11.12 7.29 -38.82
C PRO A 112 -12.46 7.77 -38.24
N GLU A 113 -12.98 7.07 -37.23
CA GLU A 113 -14.24 7.40 -36.58
C GLU A 113 -14.13 8.70 -35.76
N VAL A 114 -12.98 8.92 -35.11
CA VAL A 114 -12.69 10.14 -34.35
C VAL A 114 -12.40 11.30 -35.29
N ASP A 115 -11.63 11.06 -36.35
CA ASP A 115 -11.35 12.04 -37.40
C ASP A 115 -12.64 12.59 -38.02
N GLN A 116 -13.59 11.71 -38.33
CA GLN A 116 -14.91 12.09 -38.82
C GLN A 116 -15.69 12.88 -37.75
N SER A 117 -15.69 12.44 -36.49
CA SER A 117 -16.36 13.16 -35.39
C SER A 117 -15.81 14.58 -35.18
N ILE A 118 -14.51 14.78 -35.32
CA ILE A 118 -13.87 16.11 -35.24
C ILE A 118 -14.35 16.97 -36.42
N LYS A 119 -14.36 16.42 -37.63
CA LYS A 119 -14.84 17.13 -38.83
C LYS A 119 -16.32 17.52 -38.73
N ASP A 120 -17.16 16.62 -38.23
CA ASP A 120 -18.59 16.87 -38.06
C ASP A 120 -18.87 17.96 -37.01
N PHE A 121 -18.01 18.09 -36.00
CA PHE A 121 -18.13 19.14 -34.98
C PHE A 121 -17.55 20.48 -35.43
N CYS A 122 -16.35 20.49 -36.00
CA CYS A 122 -15.66 21.72 -36.37
C CYS A 122 -16.11 22.27 -37.72
N CYS A 123 -16.70 21.46 -38.59
CA CYS A 123 -17.07 21.80 -39.96
C CYS A 123 -15.95 22.57 -40.70
N PRO A 124 -14.72 22.02 -40.76
CA PRO A 124 -13.60 22.71 -41.42
C PRO A 124 -13.88 22.90 -42.91
N ALA A 125 -13.21 23.87 -43.53
CA ALA A 125 -13.33 24.07 -44.98
C ALA A 125 -12.90 22.80 -45.74
N THR A 126 -13.45 22.58 -46.93
CA THR A 126 -13.34 21.31 -47.69
C THR A 126 -11.89 20.86 -47.98
N ASP A 127 -10.92 21.78 -47.93
CA ASP A 127 -9.49 21.54 -48.16
C ASP A 127 -8.60 21.79 -46.91
N GLU A 128 -9.19 22.11 -45.76
CA GLU A 128 -8.45 22.41 -44.55
C GLU A 128 -8.00 21.14 -43.82
N ARG A 129 -6.71 21.07 -43.50
CA ARG A 129 -6.15 19.97 -42.70
C ARG A 129 -6.51 20.16 -41.23
N LEU A 130 -6.95 19.09 -40.57
CA LEU A 130 -7.14 19.10 -39.13
C LEU A 130 -5.83 19.46 -38.41
N SER A 131 -5.98 20.23 -37.35
CA SER A 131 -4.89 20.76 -36.54
C SER A 131 -5.28 20.63 -35.07
N SER A 132 -4.30 20.78 -34.17
CA SER A 132 -4.54 20.76 -32.72
C SER A 132 -5.59 21.81 -32.29
N SER A 133 -5.75 22.90 -33.04
CA SER A 133 -6.78 23.92 -32.83
C SER A 133 -8.21 23.39 -32.99
N HIS A 134 -8.42 22.33 -33.77
CA HIS A 134 -9.72 21.68 -33.98
C HIS A 134 -9.97 20.59 -32.92
N VAL A 135 -8.91 19.89 -32.53
CA VAL A 135 -8.98 18.80 -31.52
C VAL A 135 -9.38 19.34 -30.15
N VAL A 136 -8.84 20.47 -29.71
CA VAL A 136 -9.10 21.00 -28.36
C VAL A 136 -10.57 21.39 -28.14
N PRO A 137 -11.23 22.17 -29.04
CA PRO A 137 -12.67 22.42 -28.96
C PRO A 137 -13.51 21.15 -29.01
N TRP A 138 -13.14 20.18 -29.86
CA TRP A 138 -13.84 18.90 -29.92
C TRP A 138 -13.76 18.14 -28.58
N LEU A 139 -12.58 18.06 -27.94
CA LEU A 139 -12.42 17.44 -26.62
C LEU A 139 -13.26 18.14 -25.53
N LEU A 140 -13.36 19.47 -25.59
CA LEU A 140 -14.20 20.23 -24.68
C LEU A 140 -15.68 19.89 -24.87
N GLU A 141 -16.15 19.83 -26.11
CA GLU A 141 -17.53 19.41 -26.43
C GLU A 141 -17.80 17.97 -25.99
N GLN A 142 -16.89 17.03 -26.24
CA GLN A 142 -17.03 15.64 -25.76
C GLN A 142 -17.16 15.59 -24.24
N THR A 143 -16.42 16.43 -23.52
CA THR A 143 -16.51 16.54 -22.06
C THR A 143 -17.87 17.09 -21.63
N CYS A 144 -18.39 18.11 -22.31
CA CYS A 144 -19.73 18.63 -22.05
C CYS A 144 -20.79 17.55 -22.26
N ARG A 145 -20.74 16.82 -23.38
CA ARG A 145 -21.67 15.72 -23.67
C ARG A 145 -21.59 14.61 -22.64
N ALA A 146 -20.39 14.18 -22.26
CA ALA A 146 -20.21 13.18 -21.20
C ALA A 146 -20.82 13.65 -19.87
N ASN A 147 -20.65 14.92 -19.49
CA ASN A 147 -21.28 15.48 -18.29
C ASN A 147 -22.80 15.56 -18.40
N GLU A 148 -23.33 15.86 -19.59
CA GLU A 148 -24.77 15.88 -19.87
C GLU A 148 -25.36 14.47 -19.80
N ASP A 149 -24.65 13.46 -20.32
CA ASP A 149 -25.06 12.04 -20.23
C ASP A 149 -25.14 11.59 -18.76
N LEU A 150 -24.18 12.02 -17.91
CA LEU A 150 -24.17 11.75 -16.47
C LEU A 150 -25.22 12.55 -15.67
N GLN A 151 -25.93 13.51 -16.29
CA GLN A 151 -26.90 14.33 -15.58
C GLN A 151 -28.08 13.51 -15.04
N SER A 152 -28.53 12.51 -15.80
CA SER A 152 -29.62 11.60 -15.40
C SER A 152 -29.29 10.87 -14.10
N LEU A 153 -28.06 10.35 -14.01
CA LEU A 153 -27.51 9.70 -12.84
C LEU A 153 -27.38 10.67 -11.66
N TYR A 154 -26.82 11.86 -11.89
CA TYR A 154 -26.69 12.88 -10.85
C TYR A 154 -28.04 13.21 -10.20
N VAL A 155 -29.09 13.34 -11.01
CA VAL A 155 -30.46 13.57 -10.52
C VAL A 155 -30.98 12.36 -9.77
N ALA A 156 -30.79 11.14 -10.29
CA ALA A 156 -31.22 9.91 -9.64
C ALA A 156 -30.56 9.72 -8.26
N GLN A 157 -29.24 9.99 -8.15
CA GLN A 157 -28.49 9.98 -6.90
C GLN A 157 -28.99 11.06 -5.93
N GLY A 158 -29.26 12.27 -6.41
CA GLY A 158 -29.80 13.35 -5.59
C GLY A 158 -31.20 13.03 -5.04
N LEU A 159 -32.07 12.46 -5.87
CA LEU A 159 -33.41 12.01 -5.44
C LEU A 159 -33.32 10.86 -4.43
N ASP A 160 -32.42 9.91 -4.65
CA ASP A 160 -32.15 8.83 -3.71
C ASP A 160 -31.64 9.37 -2.37
N PHE A 161 -30.69 10.31 -2.38
CA PHE A 161 -30.24 11.01 -1.16
C PHE A 161 -31.41 11.66 -0.40
N CYS A 162 -32.30 12.38 -1.08
CA CYS A 162 -33.49 12.96 -0.46
C CYS A 162 -34.36 11.90 0.20
N ARG A 163 -34.60 10.78 -0.48
CA ARG A 163 -35.45 9.68 0.04
C ARG A 163 -34.84 9.04 1.27
N ARG A 164 -33.53 8.73 1.24
CA ARG A 164 -32.83 8.10 2.36
C ARG A 164 -32.82 9.02 3.58
N THR A 165 -32.52 10.30 3.38
CA THR A 165 -32.49 11.30 4.45
C THR A 165 -33.88 11.51 5.07
N ASP A 166 -34.91 11.60 4.24
CA ASP A 166 -36.30 11.77 4.70
C ASP A 166 -36.82 10.52 5.44
N ALA A 167 -36.39 9.32 5.04
CA ALA A 167 -36.67 8.09 5.78
C ALA A 167 -35.95 8.05 7.13
N GLU A 168 -34.68 8.47 7.18
CA GLU A 168 -33.92 8.59 8.43
C GLU A 168 -34.60 9.56 9.42
N TRP A 169 -35.07 10.71 8.93
CA TRP A 169 -35.76 11.71 9.75
C TRP A 169 -37.12 11.22 10.27
N ARG A 170 -37.90 10.50 9.44
CA ARG A 170 -39.17 9.92 9.89
C ARG A 170 -38.96 8.81 10.92
N HIS A 171 -37.96 7.96 10.71
CA HIS A 171 -37.70 6.77 11.52
C HIS A 171 -36.53 6.97 12.49
N HIS A 172 -36.43 8.14 13.14
CA HIS A 172 -35.32 8.53 14.00
C HIS A 172 -34.89 7.51 15.07
N ASP A 173 -35.83 6.72 15.61
CA ASP A 173 -35.56 5.67 16.60
C ASP A 173 -35.16 4.32 15.98
N TYR A 174 -34.63 4.29 14.75
CA TYR A 174 -34.24 3.07 14.04
C TYR A 174 -33.19 2.20 14.78
N LEU A 175 -32.49 2.75 15.78
CA LEU A 175 -31.57 1.99 16.63
C LEU A 175 -32.27 1.25 17.78
N ALA A 176 -33.40 1.78 18.25
CA ALA A 176 -34.12 1.26 19.42
C ALA A 176 -35.36 0.44 19.01
N ASP A 177 -36.08 0.85 17.96
CA ASP A 177 -37.31 0.22 17.50
C ASP A 177 -37.06 -0.67 16.25
N PRO A 178 -37.32 -1.98 16.33
CA PRO A 178 -37.17 -2.89 15.20
C PRO A 178 -38.11 -2.57 14.03
N THR A 179 -39.27 -1.93 14.26
CA THR A 179 -40.23 -1.58 13.21
C THR A 179 -39.75 -0.38 12.39
N HIS A 180 -39.28 0.69 13.05
CA HIS A 180 -38.62 1.83 12.41
C HIS A 180 -37.39 1.40 11.60
N ARG A 181 -36.61 0.45 12.15
CA ARG A 181 -35.46 -0.13 11.43
C ARG A 181 -35.88 -0.88 10.16
N ALA A 182 -36.94 -1.69 10.23
CA ALA A 182 -37.42 -2.42 9.05
C ALA A 182 -37.92 -1.45 7.96
N GLN A 183 -38.64 -0.40 8.35
CA GLN A 183 -39.12 0.64 7.43
C GLN A 183 -37.98 1.44 6.79
N LEU A 184 -36.94 1.79 7.56
CA LEU A 184 -35.75 2.45 7.02
C LEU A 184 -34.98 1.53 6.06
N LEU A 185 -34.78 0.27 6.42
CA LEU A 185 -34.08 -0.70 5.58
C LEU A 185 -34.80 -0.98 4.27
N ASP A 186 -36.13 -0.94 4.24
CA ASP A 186 -36.93 -1.09 3.01
C ASP A 186 -36.64 0.05 2.02
N VAL A 187 -36.44 1.28 2.51
CA VAL A 187 -36.06 2.43 1.68
C VAL A 187 -34.59 2.39 1.25
N LEU A 188 -33.69 1.95 2.14
CA LEU A 188 -32.26 1.89 1.85
C LEU A 188 -31.88 0.75 0.89
N ARG A 189 -32.62 -0.37 0.91
CA ARG A 189 -32.35 -1.54 0.08
C ARG A 189 -32.91 -1.33 -1.31
N GLN A 190 -32.03 -1.00 -2.24
CA GLN A 190 -32.36 -1.00 -3.67
C GLN A 190 -32.18 -2.42 -4.23
N PRO A 191 -33.05 -2.87 -5.14
CA PRO A 191 -32.86 -4.16 -5.82
C PRO A 191 -31.63 -4.09 -6.72
N GLU A 192 -30.60 -4.88 -6.41
CA GLU A 192 -29.34 -4.96 -7.18
C GLU A 192 -29.50 -5.64 -8.55
N ARG A 193 -30.62 -6.33 -8.81
CA ARG A 193 -30.84 -7.09 -10.04
C ARG A 193 -32.25 -6.87 -10.56
N GLN A 194 -32.35 -6.44 -11.81
CA GLN A 194 -33.59 -6.43 -12.58
C GLN A 194 -33.62 -7.64 -13.52
N THR A 195 -34.80 -8.20 -13.77
CA THR A 195 -34.96 -9.27 -14.75
C THR A 195 -34.99 -8.68 -16.17
N LEU A 196 -34.61 -9.47 -17.18
CA LEU A 196 -34.69 -9.03 -18.59
C LEU A 196 -36.11 -8.63 -19.00
N GLU A 197 -37.13 -9.26 -18.43
CA GLU A 197 -38.54 -8.91 -18.62
C GLU A 197 -38.90 -7.56 -17.98
N GLN A 198 -38.24 -7.15 -16.90
CA GLN A 198 -38.42 -5.81 -16.31
C GLN A 198 -37.75 -4.72 -17.15
N LEU A 199 -36.61 -5.04 -17.78
CA LEU A 199 -35.85 -4.09 -18.58
C LEU A 199 -36.42 -3.92 -20.00
N TYR A 200 -36.93 -5.01 -20.60
CA TYR A 200 -37.39 -5.05 -22.00
C TYR A 200 -38.85 -5.46 -22.18
N GLY A 201 -39.56 -5.85 -21.12
CA GLY A 201 -40.98 -6.16 -21.19
C GLY A 201 -41.80 -4.90 -21.46
N GLY A 202 -42.76 -5.01 -22.38
CA GLY A 202 -43.65 -3.89 -22.70
C GLY A 202 -44.41 -3.36 -21.47
N ALA A 203 -44.87 -2.11 -21.56
CA ALA A 203 -45.48 -1.30 -20.49
C ALA A 203 -46.71 -1.90 -19.74
N SER A 204 -47.09 -3.15 -20.03
CA SER A 204 -48.15 -3.90 -19.35
C SER A 204 -47.69 -4.57 -18.06
N VAL A 205 -46.39 -4.74 -17.83
CA VAL A 205 -45.88 -5.17 -16.52
C VAL A 205 -45.68 -3.90 -15.73
N GLY A 206 -46.59 -3.62 -14.79
CA GLY A 206 -46.54 -2.42 -13.97
C GLY A 206 -45.15 -2.22 -13.43
N PHE A 207 -44.46 -1.18 -13.89
CA PHE A 207 -43.26 -0.68 -13.27
C PHE A 207 -43.67 -0.18 -11.88
N SER A 208 -43.72 -1.10 -10.92
CA SER A 208 -43.47 -0.77 -9.52
C SER A 208 -42.02 -0.35 -9.44
N THR A 209 -41.73 0.87 -9.94
CA THR A 209 -40.76 1.73 -9.28
C THR A 209 -41.14 1.64 -7.80
N GLY A 210 -40.35 0.87 -7.03
CA GLY A 210 -40.63 0.57 -5.63
C GLY A 210 -41.13 1.85 -4.98
N SER A 211 -42.34 1.79 -4.41
CA SER A 211 -43.19 2.94 -4.11
C SER A 211 -42.36 4.19 -3.92
N GLN A 212 -42.40 5.12 -4.89
CA GLN A 212 -41.73 6.41 -4.70
C GLN A 212 -42.43 7.10 -3.54
N GLY A 213 -41.96 6.83 -2.32
CA GLY A 213 -42.46 7.41 -1.10
C GLY A 213 -42.36 8.91 -1.29
N ARG A 214 -43.50 9.61 -1.20
CA ARG A 214 -43.51 11.06 -1.25
C ARG A 214 -42.56 11.56 -0.18
N ILE A 215 -41.63 12.42 -0.58
CA ILE A 215 -40.76 13.12 0.37
C ILE A 215 -41.67 13.98 1.24
N SER A 216 -41.71 13.72 2.56
CA SER A 216 -42.64 14.42 3.47
C SER A 216 -42.01 15.70 3.97
N THR A 217 -40.68 15.74 4.07
CA THR A 217 -39.99 16.94 4.55
C THR A 217 -39.93 17.99 3.45
N LEU A 218 -40.55 19.14 3.72
CA LEU A 218 -40.69 20.24 2.76
C LEU A 218 -39.35 20.71 2.18
N GLN A 219 -38.29 20.79 2.98
CA GLN A 219 -36.96 21.21 2.52
C GLN A 219 -36.37 20.24 1.49
N LEU A 220 -36.51 18.93 1.72
CA LEU A 220 -36.03 17.90 0.81
C LEU A 220 -36.91 17.82 -0.45
N GLN A 221 -38.21 18.10 -0.32
CA GLN A 221 -39.11 18.18 -1.46
C GLN A 221 -38.73 19.34 -2.39
N VAL A 222 -38.49 20.54 -1.83
CA VAL A 222 -38.05 21.71 -2.61
C VAL A 222 -36.73 21.41 -3.32
N PHE A 223 -35.79 20.75 -2.66
CA PHE A 223 -34.51 20.35 -3.27
C PHE A 223 -34.69 19.31 -4.40
N ALA A 224 -35.54 18.30 -4.21
CA ALA A 224 -35.86 17.31 -5.23
C ALA A 224 -36.56 17.93 -6.46
N GLU A 225 -37.45 18.89 -6.25
CA GLU A 225 -38.11 19.67 -7.30
C GLU A 225 -37.11 20.55 -8.07
N GLN A 226 -36.13 21.14 -7.38
CA GLN A 226 -35.03 21.88 -8.03
C GLN A 226 -34.16 20.96 -8.89
N LEU A 227 -33.78 19.78 -8.39
CA LEU A 227 -32.98 18.80 -9.13
C LEU A 227 -33.67 18.36 -10.43
N THR A 228 -34.96 18.03 -10.35
CA THR A 228 -35.76 17.61 -11.51
C THR A 228 -35.99 18.75 -12.50
N ARG A 229 -36.18 19.99 -12.02
CA ARG A 229 -36.30 21.18 -12.88
C ARG A 229 -35.01 21.51 -13.64
N CYS A 230 -33.85 21.25 -13.06
CA CYS A 230 -32.57 21.40 -13.75
C CYS A 230 -32.37 20.35 -14.86
N SER A 231 -33.06 19.21 -14.78
CA SER A 231 -32.95 18.09 -15.72
C SER A 231 -33.97 18.13 -16.87
N SER A 232 -35.12 18.77 -16.69
CA SER A 232 -36.29 18.68 -17.59
C SER A 232 -36.12 19.30 -18.99
N LYS A 233 -34.95 19.84 -19.33
CA LYS A 233 -34.64 20.35 -20.68
C LYS A 233 -34.24 19.24 -21.66
N ARG A 234 -33.97 18.02 -21.19
CA ARG A 234 -33.72 16.85 -22.04
C ARG A 234 -34.47 15.63 -21.49
N THR A 235 -34.84 14.75 -22.40
CA THR A 235 -35.81 13.64 -22.25
C THR A 235 -35.70 12.86 -20.93
N PRO A 236 -36.83 12.42 -20.34
CA PRO A 236 -36.89 11.73 -19.04
C PRO A 236 -36.49 10.26 -19.17
N HIS A 237 -35.22 9.97 -19.44
CA HIS A 237 -34.70 8.61 -19.34
C HIS A 237 -34.25 8.39 -17.88
N HIS A 238 -35.22 8.27 -16.97
CA HIS A 238 -35.00 7.90 -15.56
C HIS A 238 -34.94 6.38 -15.35
N ILE A 239 -35.18 5.59 -16.40
CA ILE A 239 -35.19 4.13 -16.34
C ILE A 239 -33.75 3.67 -16.58
N GLY A 240 -33.10 3.11 -15.54
CA GLY A 240 -31.76 2.52 -15.68
C GLY A 240 -30.57 3.46 -15.47
N ALA A 241 -30.77 4.68 -14.95
CA ALA A 241 -29.65 5.61 -14.72
C ALA A 241 -28.54 5.02 -13.81
N PHE A 242 -28.90 4.14 -12.86
CA PHE A 242 -27.93 3.41 -12.05
C PHE A 242 -27.31 2.19 -12.77
N GLU A 243 -27.99 1.63 -13.78
CA GLU A 243 -27.51 0.46 -14.56
C GLU A 243 -26.44 0.86 -15.58
N GLU A 244 -26.53 2.06 -16.17
CA GLU A 244 -25.48 2.61 -17.06
C GLU A 244 -24.11 2.71 -16.37
N VAL A 245 -24.10 2.79 -15.03
CA VAL A 245 -22.88 2.94 -14.20
C VAL A 245 -22.32 1.59 -13.76
N GLU A 246 -23.12 0.52 -13.79
CA GLU A 246 -22.72 -0.79 -13.27
C GLU A 246 -21.70 -1.52 -14.17
N GLN A 247 -21.40 -1.02 -15.37
CA GLN A 247 -20.51 -1.70 -16.32
C GLN A 247 -19.05 -1.23 -16.37
N GLU A 248 -18.64 -0.20 -15.63
CA GLU A 248 -17.23 0.24 -15.58
C GLU A 248 -16.60 0.10 -14.18
N ARG A 249 -17.02 -0.90 -13.40
CA ARG A 249 -16.35 -1.23 -12.13
C ARG A 249 -15.10 -2.08 -12.39
N GLU A 250 -14.18 -1.60 -13.23
CA GLU A 250 -12.78 -2.00 -13.09
C GLU A 250 -12.28 -1.36 -11.79
N VAL A 251 -12.30 -2.14 -10.70
CA VAL A 251 -11.64 -1.77 -9.45
C VAL A 251 -10.13 -1.81 -9.73
N GLN A 252 -9.62 -0.75 -10.36
CA GLN A 252 -8.19 -0.51 -10.44
C GLN A 252 -7.76 -0.12 -9.03
N ALA A 253 -7.22 -1.11 -8.31
CA ALA A 253 -6.71 -0.93 -6.96
C ALA A 253 -5.55 0.09 -7.01
N GLN A 254 -5.87 1.36 -6.77
CA GLN A 254 -4.88 2.38 -6.47
C GLN A 254 -4.28 2.05 -5.10
N VAL A 255 -3.16 1.30 -5.11
CA VAL A 255 -2.41 1.01 -3.89
C VAL A 255 -1.61 2.28 -3.54
N GLU A 256 -2.23 3.22 -2.84
CA GLU A 256 -1.51 4.29 -2.17
C GLU A 256 -0.65 3.67 -1.05
N GLN A 257 0.65 3.48 -1.32
CA GLN A 257 1.60 3.05 -0.30
C GLN A 257 1.92 4.22 0.64
N VAL A 258 1.03 4.47 1.61
CA VAL A 258 1.33 5.39 2.71
C VAL A 258 2.35 4.72 3.64
N ARG A 259 3.63 5.07 3.48
CA ARG A 259 4.70 4.62 4.36
C ARG A 259 4.57 5.30 5.73
N GLN A 260 3.83 4.66 6.64
CA GLN A 260 3.81 5.10 8.04
C GLN A 260 5.17 4.79 8.68
N VAL A 261 5.97 5.83 8.94
CA VAL A 261 7.23 5.72 9.67
C VAL A 261 6.90 5.49 11.14
N GLN A 262 6.87 4.23 11.57
CA GLN A 262 6.73 3.86 12.96
C GLN A 262 8.03 4.26 13.69
N LYS A 263 7.98 5.32 14.50
CA LYS A 263 9.14 5.74 15.30
C LYS A 263 9.45 4.66 16.34
N PRO A 264 10.70 4.16 16.42
CA PRO A 264 11.07 3.18 17.43
C PRO A 264 10.84 3.71 18.84
N LEU A 265 10.25 2.90 19.71
CA LEU A 265 10.13 3.19 21.13
C LEU A 265 11.53 3.22 21.76
N ARG A 266 11.86 4.29 22.49
CA ARG A 266 13.13 4.40 23.23
C ARG A 266 12.98 3.72 24.60
N TYR A 267 13.89 2.80 24.92
CA TYR A 267 13.96 2.13 26.22
C TYR A 267 15.19 2.61 27.00
N GLU A 268 15.08 2.75 28.31
CA GLU A 268 16.22 3.03 29.18
C GLU A 268 16.99 1.73 29.47
N ALA A 269 18.30 1.72 29.20
CA ALA A 269 19.19 0.62 29.54
C ALA A 269 19.41 0.53 31.06
N LEU A 270 19.55 -0.70 31.57
CA LEU A 270 19.99 -0.92 32.95
C LEU A 270 21.52 -0.79 33.03
N PRO A 271 22.06 -0.07 34.03
CA PRO A 271 23.51 0.06 34.20
C PRO A 271 24.11 -1.24 34.75
N PHE A 272 25.31 -1.59 34.26
CA PHE A 272 26.08 -2.72 34.76
C PHE A 272 26.71 -2.37 36.13
N PRO A 273 26.41 -3.10 37.22
CA PRO A 273 26.89 -2.78 38.56
C PRO A 273 28.33 -3.22 38.84
N GLY A 274 28.96 -3.99 37.94
CA GLY A 274 30.30 -4.55 38.11
C GLY A 274 30.29 -6.07 38.27
N LEU A 275 31.49 -6.68 38.21
CA LEU A 275 31.67 -8.13 38.28
C LEU A 275 31.35 -8.67 39.69
N HIS A 276 30.46 -9.66 39.77
CA HIS A 276 30.09 -10.27 41.04
C HIS A 276 31.25 -11.07 41.67
N PRO A 277 31.46 -11.01 43.01
CA PRO A 277 32.53 -11.73 43.69
C PRO A 277 32.55 -13.23 43.39
N ALA A 278 31.39 -13.90 43.36
CA ALA A 278 31.30 -15.32 43.03
C ALA A 278 31.83 -15.66 41.62
N ILE A 279 31.61 -14.79 40.63
CA ILE A 279 32.09 -14.99 39.25
C ILE A 279 33.60 -14.77 39.20
N SER A 280 34.12 -13.78 39.92
CA SER A 280 35.57 -13.56 40.02
C SER A 280 36.30 -14.69 40.78
N CYS A 281 35.65 -15.27 41.79
CA CYS A 281 36.15 -16.45 42.50
C CYS A 281 36.18 -17.68 41.58
N PHE A 282 35.12 -17.90 40.79
CA PHE A 282 35.06 -18.98 39.81
C PHE A 282 36.19 -18.87 38.77
N ALA A 283 36.50 -17.67 38.30
CA ALA A 283 37.60 -17.45 37.37
C ALA A 283 38.99 -17.76 37.96
N ARG A 284 39.16 -17.67 39.28
CA ARG A 284 40.43 -17.97 39.97
C ARG A 284 40.56 -19.42 40.39
N THR A 285 39.47 -20.03 40.85
CA THR A 285 39.48 -21.35 41.50
C THR A 285 38.91 -22.45 40.62
N GLY A 286 38.11 -22.11 39.62
CA GLY A 286 37.38 -23.07 38.78
C GLY A 286 36.17 -23.71 39.48
N VAL A 287 35.81 -23.28 40.69
CA VAL A 287 34.69 -23.82 41.47
C VAL A 287 33.60 -22.77 41.64
N LEU A 288 32.36 -23.11 41.24
CA LEU A 288 31.16 -22.32 41.48
C LEU A 288 30.52 -22.80 42.78
N GLU A 289 30.91 -22.21 43.89
CA GLU A 289 30.43 -22.61 45.21
C GLU A 289 29.25 -21.71 45.63
N SER A 290 28.04 -22.28 45.70
CA SER A 290 26.83 -21.54 46.10
C SER A 290 26.67 -21.40 47.62
N THR A 291 27.52 -22.06 48.40
CA THR A 291 27.42 -22.20 49.86
C THR A 291 28.19 -21.14 50.65
N LEU A 292 29.05 -20.35 49.98
CA LEU A 292 29.86 -19.30 50.61
C LEU A 292 29.15 -17.95 50.78
N TYR A 293 27.99 -17.76 50.14
CA TYR A 293 27.24 -16.51 50.14
C TYR A 293 25.82 -16.75 50.63
N ASP A 294 25.24 -15.76 51.32
CA ASP A 294 23.87 -15.80 51.84
C ASP A 294 22.91 -16.16 50.68
N GLN A 295 21.95 -17.08 50.90
CA GLN A 295 21.11 -17.68 49.85
C GLN A 295 20.30 -16.65 49.02
N SER A 296 20.28 -15.38 49.45
CA SER A 296 19.58 -14.28 48.81
C SER A 296 20.42 -13.52 47.76
N ASP A 297 21.75 -13.67 47.70
CA ASP A 297 22.61 -12.94 46.77
C ASP A 297 23.63 -13.82 46.01
N THR A 298 23.12 -14.88 45.40
CA THR A 298 23.90 -15.61 44.40
C THR A 298 23.98 -14.79 43.11
N GLY A 299 25.20 -14.45 42.67
CA GLY A 299 25.46 -13.68 41.44
C GLY A 299 25.19 -14.43 40.14
N PHE A 300 24.69 -15.65 40.21
CA PHE A 300 24.37 -16.53 39.10
C PHE A 300 23.15 -17.40 39.45
N GLU A 301 22.51 -17.93 38.41
CA GLU A 301 21.39 -18.87 38.53
C GLU A 301 21.52 -20.01 37.51
N HIS A 302 20.79 -21.12 37.71
CA HIS A 302 20.83 -22.25 36.79
C HIS A 302 20.23 -21.89 35.43
N ALA A 303 20.86 -22.31 34.33
CA ALA A 303 20.48 -21.88 32.99
C ALA A 303 19.02 -22.21 32.62
N PHE A 304 18.58 -23.43 32.95
CA PHE A 304 17.20 -23.84 32.69
C PHE A 304 16.18 -23.18 33.63
N ALA A 305 16.60 -22.78 34.84
CA ALA A 305 15.76 -22.00 35.74
C ALA A 305 15.56 -20.56 35.23
N TRP A 306 16.60 -19.98 34.60
CA TRP A 306 16.49 -18.71 33.89
C TRP A 306 15.58 -18.81 32.66
N VAL A 307 15.77 -19.82 31.81
CA VAL A 307 14.92 -20.05 30.62
C VAL A 307 13.45 -20.22 31.01
N ALA A 308 13.16 -20.91 32.12
CA ALA A 308 11.80 -21.08 32.63
C ALA A 308 11.06 -19.76 32.91
N LYS A 309 11.78 -18.64 33.11
CA LYS A 309 11.19 -17.32 33.33
C LYS A 309 10.70 -16.65 32.04
N THR A 310 11.23 -17.03 30.88
CA THR A 310 10.84 -16.50 29.55
C THR A 310 9.45 -17.00 29.13
N SER A 311 8.78 -16.31 28.20
CA SER A 311 7.46 -16.75 27.69
C SER A 311 7.54 -18.12 27.02
N VAL A 312 8.61 -18.39 26.27
CA VAL A 312 8.87 -19.68 25.63
C VAL A 312 9.08 -20.77 26.70
N GLY A 313 9.90 -20.50 27.71
CA GLY A 313 10.15 -21.46 28.79
C GLY A 313 8.90 -21.80 29.59
N ARG A 314 8.02 -20.81 29.84
CA ARG A 314 6.71 -21.06 30.48
C ARG A 314 5.77 -21.87 29.60
N HIS A 315 5.76 -21.61 28.29
CA HIS A 315 4.90 -22.33 27.34
C HIS A 315 5.25 -23.82 27.26
N PHE A 316 6.55 -24.15 27.28
CA PHE A 316 7.03 -25.53 27.23
C PHE A 316 7.29 -26.17 28.59
N GLY A 317 7.00 -25.46 29.69
CA GLY A 317 7.15 -26.00 31.05
C GLY A 317 8.57 -26.39 31.42
N VAL A 318 9.57 -25.60 30.99
CA VAL A 318 11.00 -25.85 31.27
C VAL A 318 11.26 -25.83 32.78
N ARG A 319 12.05 -26.80 33.26
CA ARG A 319 12.41 -26.95 34.68
C ARG A 319 13.92 -27.03 34.83
N GLU A 320 14.37 -26.75 36.04
CA GLU A 320 15.75 -26.98 36.46
C GLU A 320 16.13 -28.46 36.29
N THR A 321 17.39 -28.69 35.91
CA THR A 321 17.96 -30.01 35.61
C THR A 321 19.24 -30.19 36.42
N ASP A 322 19.78 -31.40 36.47
CA ASP A 322 21.06 -31.68 37.16
C ASP A 322 22.29 -31.18 36.36
N SER A 323 22.09 -30.29 35.39
CA SER A 323 23.17 -29.79 34.53
C SER A 323 24.05 -28.78 35.27
N LYS A 324 25.36 -28.82 35.03
CA LYS A 324 26.30 -27.84 35.59
C LYS A 324 26.41 -26.60 34.70
N MET A 325 25.27 -26.07 34.28
CA MET A 325 25.18 -24.93 33.37
C MET A 325 24.46 -23.77 34.06
N PHE A 326 25.19 -22.67 34.22
CA PHE A 326 24.74 -21.50 34.96
C PHE A 326 24.76 -20.25 34.07
N VAL A 327 24.01 -19.24 34.47
CA VAL A 327 23.87 -17.94 33.80
C VAL A 327 24.11 -16.85 34.83
N SER A 328 24.90 -15.82 34.47
CA SER A 328 25.06 -14.63 35.31
C SER A 328 23.73 -13.91 35.54
N LYS A 329 23.52 -13.39 36.75
CA LYS A 329 22.33 -12.60 37.12
C LYS A 329 22.17 -11.34 36.26
N GLU A 330 23.25 -10.83 35.67
CA GLU A 330 23.22 -9.66 34.79
C GLU A 330 22.78 -9.98 33.36
N PHE A 331 22.79 -11.26 32.96
CA PHE A 331 22.42 -11.70 31.60
C PHE A 331 20.99 -11.28 31.21
N GLY A 332 20.06 -11.32 32.17
CA GLY A 332 18.66 -10.93 31.96
C GLY A 332 18.36 -9.43 32.13
N LYS A 333 19.35 -8.60 32.50
CA LYS A 333 19.14 -7.18 32.84
C LYS A 333 19.56 -6.26 31.69
N THR A 334 18.69 -6.13 30.69
CA THR A 334 18.95 -5.29 29.50
C THR A 334 18.28 -3.92 29.58
N VAL A 335 16.95 -3.89 29.74
CA VAL A 335 16.16 -2.66 29.69
C VAL A 335 15.18 -2.56 30.86
N LYS A 336 14.85 -1.33 31.26
CA LYS A 336 13.77 -1.09 32.22
C LYS A 336 12.41 -1.32 31.54
N CYS A 337 11.84 -2.51 31.70
CA CYS A 337 10.49 -2.79 31.22
C CYS A 337 9.42 -2.15 32.12
N ARG A 338 8.44 -1.47 31.53
CA ARG A 338 7.22 -1.03 32.23
C ARG A 338 6.39 -2.29 32.57
N LYS A 339 5.84 -2.36 33.79
CA LYS A 339 5.22 -3.56 34.39
C LYS A 339 4.09 -4.22 33.57
N ASP A 340 3.55 -3.55 32.56
CA ASP A 340 2.31 -3.97 31.88
C ASP A 340 2.45 -4.80 30.60
N LYS A 341 3.65 -5.14 30.14
CA LYS A 341 3.77 -5.94 28.89
C LYS A 341 4.91 -6.95 28.96
N ASN A 342 4.63 -8.18 28.51
CA ASN A 342 5.58 -9.28 28.24
C ASN A 342 6.58 -8.94 27.10
N VAL A 343 7.15 -7.72 27.07
CA VAL A 343 8.12 -7.28 26.05
C VAL A 343 9.56 -7.68 26.43
N ALA A 344 9.77 -8.23 27.62
CA ALA A 344 11.10 -8.62 28.11
C ALA A 344 11.80 -9.62 27.18
N ASP A 345 11.04 -10.53 26.56
CA ASP A 345 11.55 -11.57 25.67
C ASP A 345 12.17 -11.01 24.37
N ASN A 346 11.75 -9.82 23.92
CA ASN A 346 12.35 -9.18 22.74
C ASN A 346 13.73 -8.56 23.02
N PHE A 347 14.14 -8.49 24.29
CA PHE A 347 15.41 -7.92 24.74
C PHE A 347 16.32 -8.97 25.40
N LEU A 348 16.11 -10.26 25.11
CA LEU A 348 17.02 -11.32 25.53
C LEU A 348 18.35 -11.17 24.79
N ARG A 349 19.46 -11.23 25.52
CA ARG A 349 20.79 -11.18 24.91
C ARG A 349 21.11 -12.51 24.22
N PRO A 350 21.79 -12.51 23.07
CA PRO A 350 22.39 -13.73 22.54
C PRO A 350 23.50 -14.23 23.50
N VAL A 351 23.71 -15.54 23.53
CA VAL A 351 24.82 -16.13 24.28
C VAL A 351 26.09 -16.00 23.45
N GLU A 352 26.96 -15.06 23.84
CA GLU A 352 28.22 -14.80 23.13
C GLU A 352 29.43 -15.37 23.87
N TRP A 353 29.41 -15.37 25.21
CA TRP A 353 30.55 -15.74 26.05
C TRP A 353 30.17 -16.81 27.06
N ILE A 354 31.00 -17.85 27.15
CA ILE A 354 30.87 -18.94 28.12
C ILE A 354 32.21 -19.09 28.83
N LEU A 355 32.18 -19.01 30.16
CA LEU A 355 33.30 -19.37 31.01
C LEU A 355 33.18 -20.85 31.38
N TRP A 356 34.19 -21.64 31.03
CA TRP A 356 34.21 -23.08 31.22
C TRP A 356 35.33 -23.47 32.19
N SER A 357 34.99 -24.28 33.20
CA SER A 357 35.97 -24.89 34.09
C SER A 357 36.12 -26.38 33.78
N PRO A 358 37.27 -26.82 33.25
CA PRO A 358 37.53 -28.24 32.97
C PRO A 358 37.57 -29.12 34.23
N SER A 359 38.00 -28.57 35.37
CA SER A 359 38.18 -29.32 36.63
C SER A 359 36.84 -29.72 37.25
N THR A 360 35.84 -28.85 37.18
CA THR A 360 34.51 -29.11 37.75
C THR A 360 33.46 -29.47 36.70
N GLN A 361 33.82 -29.40 35.41
CA GLN A 361 32.93 -29.53 34.26
C GLN A 361 31.73 -28.58 34.34
N THR A 362 32.00 -27.33 34.71
CA THR A 362 30.96 -26.32 34.95
C THR A 362 31.04 -25.20 33.90
N ALA A 363 29.90 -24.87 33.30
CA ALA A 363 29.75 -23.78 32.34
C ALA A 363 28.99 -22.61 32.98
N LEU A 364 29.47 -21.39 32.77
CA LEU A 364 28.81 -20.16 33.17
C LEU A 364 28.68 -19.23 31.96
N ILE A 365 27.44 -18.89 31.59
CA ILE A 365 27.15 -17.86 30.58
C ILE A 365 27.32 -16.49 31.24
N ILE A 366 28.12 -15.63 30.59
CA ILE A 366 28.45 -14.28 31.07
C ILE A 366 28.12 -13.24 30.00
N ILE A 367 28.01 -11.97 30.40
CA ILE A 367 27.82 -10.85 29.47
C ILE A 367 29.16 -10.30 28.98
N PRO A 368 29.22 -9.61 27.82
CA PRO A 368 30.45 -9.00 27.31
C PRO A 368 31.16 -8.07 28.33
N GLU A 369 30.38 -7.33 29.12
CA GLU A 369 30.90 -6.42 30.14
C GLU A 369 31.61 -7.16 31.30
N GLU A 370 31.14 -8.37 31.65
CA GLU A 370 31.81 -9.25 32.60
C GLU A 370 33.04 -9.91 31.97
N ALA A 371 32.94 -10.32 30.70
CA ALA A 371 34.04 -10.92 29.96
C ALA A 371 35.25 -9.98 29.87
N GLU A 372 35.04 -8.69 29.62
CA GLU A 372 36.10 -7.68 29.55
C GLU A 372 36.90 -7.58 30.87
N LEU A 373 36.23 -7.75 32.02
CA LEU A 373 36.88 -7.76 33.33
C LEU A 373 37.57 -9.10 33.62
N LEU A 374 37.04 -10.21 33.11
CA LEU A 374 37.53 -11.56 33.37
C LEU A 374 38.73 -11.94 32.49
N ILE A 375 38.79 -11.49 31.24
CA ILE A 375 39.86 -11.82 30.28
C ILE A 375 41.25 -11.46 30.84
N PRO A 376 41.51 -10.25 31.39
CA PRO A 376 42.79 -9.93 32.00
C PRO A 376 43.13 -10.83 33.19
N MET A 377 42.13 -11.18 34.03
CA MET A 377 42.33 -12.04 35.20
C MET A 377 42.77 -13.45 34.78
N LEU A 378 42.12 -14.01 33.77
CA LEU A 378 42.44 -15.34 33.23
C LEU A 378 43.80 -15.37 32.52
N ARG A 379 44.19 -14.28 31.84
CA ARG A 379 45.51 -14.16 31.21
C ARG A 379 46.64 -14.07 32.25
N LEU A 380 46.42 -13.36 33.35
CA LEU A 380 47.39 -13.26 34.44
C LEU A 380 47.59 -14.60 35.16
N THR A 381 46.51 -15.35 35.41
CA THR A 381 46.61 -16.69 36.01
C THR A 381 47.29 -17.69 35.08
N ALA A 382 47.06 -17.61 33.76
CA ALA A 382 47.79 -18.43 32.78
C ALA A 382 49.29 -18.11 32.73
N ALA A 383 49.68 -16.83 32.84
CA ALA A 383 51.09 -16.42 32.88
C ALA A 383 51.80 -16.82 34.19
N LEU A 384 51.09 -16.87 35.32
CA LEU A 384 51.61 -17.38 36.59
C LEU A 384 51.76 -18.92 36.59
N GLN A 385 50.89 -19.64 35.88
CA GLN A 385 51.02 -21.10 35.71
C GLN A 385 52.16 -21.51 34.78
N SER A 386 52.47 -20.72 33.73
CA SER A 386 53.60 -20.98 32.83
C SER A 386 54.96 -20.68 33.47
N THR A 387 55.01 -19.76 34.44
CA THR A 387 56.23 -19.44 35.20
C THR A 387 56.49 -20.42 36.35
N ALA A 388 55.44 -21.02 36.93
CA ALA A 388 55.56 -22.07 37.96
C ALA A 388 55.89 -23.46 37.40
N THR A 389 55.76 -23.69 36.09
CA THR A 389 56.13 -24.95 35.42
C THR A 389 57.52 -24.94 34.77
N ALA A 390 58.26 -23.84 34.91
CA ALA A 390 59.64 -23.70 34.48
C ALA A 390 60.60 -23.64 35.70
N VAL A 391 60.66 -24.73 36.47
CA VAL A 391 61.79 -25.11 37.34
C VAL A 391 61.96 -26.62 37.27
#